data_AF-A0AAU6LI80-F1
#
_entry.id   AF-A0AAU6LI80-F1
#
_cell.length_a   1.000
_cell.length_b   1.000
_cell.length_c   1.000
_cell.angle_alpha   90.00
_cell.angle_beta   90.00
_cell.angle_gamma   90.00
#
_symmetry.space_group_name_H-M   'P 1'
#
loop_
_entity.id
_entity.type
_entity.pdbx_description
1 polymer ?
#
loop_
_entity_poly.entity_id
_entity_poly.type
_entity_poly.pdbx_seq_one_letter_code
_entity_poly.pdbx_strand_id
1 'polypeptide(L)'
;MATVERVDAVVIGGGIAGSALAAVLAGDGYDVLLLERQTVYRDKVRGEVINCWGVAELLELGLEKQLLDAGGTYIDRFVGFDEITDPETAWANALNLDDMLPGIRGVLDVGHPEACEALATAAAEAGATVVRGIGDVTVTGGPHPSVRYEYDDVEYEVPCRLVVGADGRTSTVRRQLGISLTQTPPNSLGGGMLVEDLHDWPANVTSIGTEKDLLYFVFPRAGAKARLYLLHDVAQKGRFSGPTRQADFLEAFQLDCIPNSEMFAAVTPSESCAFYPMNDAWTDGPVVPGAVLIGDAAGWSDPVVGQGLSIALRDARLVWEALRSSATWSPGILKPYVDEREERMRRLRISGSVRTAMNMTFTPEGAARRKAYAKAWPTDPVLAGSRLATFKGAYGVPAESFHLETIQRLLALG
;
A
#
# COMPACT_ATOMS: atom_id res chain seq x y z
N MET A 1 -36.16 11.05 2.14
CA MET A 1 -34.91 11.29 2.86
C MET A 1 -35.15 10.98 4.34
N ALA A 2 -34.49 9.96 4.87
CA ALA A 2 -34.52 9.62 6.29
C ALA A 2 -33.35 10.34 6.99
N THR A 3 -33.64 11.14 8.00
CA THR A 3 -32.59 11.79 8.81
C THR A 3 -32.22 10.87 9.96
N VAL A 4 -30.93 10.56 10.08
CA VAL A 4 -30.39 9.77 11.19
C VAL A 4 -29.87 10.72 12.28
N GLU A 5 -29.75 10.24 13.52
CA GLU A 5 -29.11 10.98 14.59
C GLU A 5 -27.66 11.36 14.22
N ARG A 6 -27.19 12.45 14.81
CA ARG A 6 -25.84 12.96 14.58
C ARG A 6 -24.82 11.98 15.15
N VAL A 7 -23.84 11.61 14.33
CA VAL A 7 -22.71 10.76 14.75
C VAL A 7 -21.43 11.59 14.91
N ASP A 8 -20.40 11.03 15.54
CA ASP A 8 -19.11 11.70 15.64
C ASP A 8 -18.40 11.72 14.28
N ALA A 9 -18.24 10.56 13.65
CA ALA A 9 -17.54 10.42 12.37
C ALA A 9 -18.31 9.58 11.36
N VAL A 10 -18.34 10.05 10.10
CA VAL A 10 -18.74 9.23 8.95
C VAL A 10 -17.51 8.89 8.14
N VAL A 11 -17.16 7.61 8.06
CA VAL A 11 -16.03 7.10 7.29
C VAL A 11 -16.56 6.52 5.98
N ILE A 12 -16.10 7.07 4.85
CA ILE A 12 -16.53 6.66 3.50
C ILE A 12 -15.42 5.82 2.87
N GLY A 13 -15.70 4.54 2.67
CA GLY A 13 -14.78 3.52 2.16
C GLY A 13 -14.36 2.53 3.26
N GLY A 14 -14.87 1.30 3.19
CA GLY A 14 -14.54 0.18 4.08
C GLY A 14 -13.31 -0.60 3.62
N GLY A 15 -12.32 0.06 3.02
CA GLY A 15 -11.01 -0.54 2.78
C GLY A 15 -10.13 -0.53 4.04
N ILE A 16 -8.87 -0.93 3.90
CA ILE A 16 -7.91 -1.03 5.02
C ILE A 16 -7.82 0.27 5.86
N ALA A 17 -7.67 1.43 5.21
CA ALA A 17 -7.55 2.71 5.93
C ALA A 17 -8.82 3.07 6.71
N GLY A 18 -9.98 2.99 6.06
CA GLY A 18 -11.25 3.41 6.65
C GLY A 18 -11.71 2.47 7.74
N SER A 19 -11.63 1.16 7.52
CA SER A 19 -12.01 0.16 8.51
C SER A 19 -11.08 0.16 9.73
N ALA A 20 -9.77 0.33 9.54
CA ALA A 20 -8.83 0.45 10.66
C ALA A 20 -9.12 1.68 11.52
N LEU A 21 -9.33 2.86 10.89
CA LEU A 21 -9.68 4.07 11.64
C LEU A 21 -11.05 3.93 12.34
N ALA A 22 -12.04 3.35 11.67
CA ALA A 22 -13.37 3.15 12.24
C ALA A 22 -13.30 2.24 13.48
N ALA A 23 -12.50 1.17 13.43
CA ALA A 23 -12.31 0.27 14.55
C ALA A 23 -11.72 0.96 15.79
N VAL A 24 -10.64 1.73 15.64
CA VAL A 24 -10.02 2.39 16.79
C VAL A 24 -10.84 3.57 17.32
N LEU A 25 -11.57 4.30 16.46
CA LEU A 25 -12.47 5.35 16.92
C LEU A 25 -13.68 4.78 17.66
N ALA A 26 -14.32 3.73 17.13
CA ALA A 26 -15.43 3.08 17.81
C ALA A 26 -14.97 2.43 19.14
N GLY A 27 -13.77 1.84 19.17
CA GLY A 27 -13.17 1.29 20.38
C GLY A 27 -12.91 2.33 21.48
N ASP A 28 -12.68 3.59 21.10
CA ASP A 28 -12.59 4.74 22.02
C ASP A 28 -13.98 5.29 22.43
N GLY A 29 -15.06 4.70 21.95
CA GLY A 29 -16.44 5.04 22.29
C GLY A 29 -17.04 6.18 21.46
N TYR A 30 -16.44 6.53 20.32
CA TYR A 30 -17.04 7.48 19.38
C TYR A 30 -18.16 6.83 18.56
N ASP A 31 -19.20 7.59 18.24
CA ASP A 31 -20.26 7.14 17.34
C ASP A 31 -19.76 7.20 15.89
N VAL A 32 -19.46 6.03 15.32
CA VAL A 32 -18.87 5.91 13.97
C VAL A 32 -19.82 5.21 13.01
N LEU A 33 -20.06 5.84 11.86
CA LEU A 33 -20.73 5.23 10.71
C LEU A 33 -19.70 4.94 9.61
N LEU A 34 -19.49 3.66 9.29
CA LEU A 34 -18.64 3.21 8.18
C LEU A 34 -19.51 2.84 6.98
N LEU A 35 -19.24 3.48 5.84
CA LEU A 35 -20.01 3.40 4.61
C LEU A 35 -19.18 2.72 3.51
N GLU A 36 -19.61 1.56 3.02
CA GLU A 36 -18.92 0.81 1.95
C GLU A 36 -19.88 0.44 0.81
N ARG A 37 -19.43 0.61 -0.43
CA ARG A 37 -20.24 0.30 -1.62
C ARG A 37 -20.27 -1.19 -1.95
N GLN A 38 -19.21 -1.94 -1.66
CA GLN A 38 -19.14 -3.37 -1.94
C GLN A 38 -19.85 -4.18 -0.86
N THR A 39 -20.82 -5.01 -1.28
CA THR A 39 -21.43 -6.02 -0.41
C THR A 39 -20.46 -7.15 -0.06
N VAL A 40 -19.53 -7.46 -0.97
CA VAL A 40 -18.46 -8.45 -0.81
C VAL A 40 -17.19 -7.89 -1.42
N TYR A 41 -16.06 -7.96 -0.69
CA TYR A 41 -14.77 -7.58 -1.23
C TYR A 41 -14.33 -8.61 -2.28
N ARG A 42 -13.87 -8.12 -3.43
CA ARG A 42 -13.45 -8.97 -4.55
C ARG A 42 -11.96 -8.84 -4.78
N ASP A 43 -11.33 -9.94 -5.11
CA ASP A 43 -9.92 -9.93 -5.47
C ASP A 43 -9.66 -9.07 -6.71
N LYS A 44 -8.63 -8.24 -6.62
CA LYS A 44 -8.14 -7.35 -7.67
C LYS A 44 -6.65 -7.20 -7.46
N VAL A 45 -5.90 -7.03 -8.54
CA VAL A 45 -4.46 -6.79 -8.47
C VAL A 45 -4.17 -5.48 -7.72
N ARG A 46 -3.75 -5.59 -6.47
CA ARG A 46 -3.51 -4.52 -5.48
C ARG A 46 -2.57 -5.04 -4.39
N GLY A 47 -1.97 -4.12 -3.64
CA GLY A 47 -1.03 -4.48 -2.57
C GLY A 47 -1.64 -5.38 -1.48
N GLU A 48 -0.88 -6.39 -1.08
CA GLU A 48 -1.20 -7.40 -0.05
C GLU A 48 -0.15 -7.43 1.08
N VAL A 49 1.01 -6.78 0.86
CA VAL A 49 2.11 -6.74 1.82
C VAL A 49 2.04 -5.46 2.66
N ILE A 50 2.11 -5.63 3.97
CA ILE A 50 2.35 -4.58 4.96
C ILE A 50 3.83 -4.65 5.34
N ASN A 51 4.60 -3.61 4.97
CA ASN A 51 6.02 -3.55 5.31
C ASN A 51 6.26 -3.46 6.83
N CYS A 52 7.47 -3.77 7.30
CA CYS A 52 7.79 -3.83 8.74
C CYS A 52 7.35 -2.56 9.50
N TRP A 53 7.57 -1.36 8.93
CA TRP A 53 7.09 -0.12 9.55
C TRP A 53 5.57 0.00 9.59
N GLY A 54 4.85 -0.52 8.59
CA GLY A 54 3.39 -0.62 8.63
C GLY A 54 2.88 -1.66 9.62
N VAL A 55 3.64 -2.74 9.86
CA VAL A 55 3.34 -3.70 10.92
C VAL A 55 3.44 -3.03 12.29
N ALA A 56 4.42 -2.14 12.49
CA ALA A 56 4.48 -1.34 13.71
C ALA A 56 3.19 -0.51 13.90
N GLU A 57 2.68 0.11 12.84
CA GLU A 57 1.39 0.82 12.90
C GLU A 57 0.20 -0.12 13.20
N LEU A 58 0.19 -1.32 12.62
CA LEU A 58 -0.83 -2.34 12.86
C LEU A 58 -0.88 -2.76 14.34
N LEU A 59 0.29 -2.91 14.96
CA LEU A 59 0.44 -3.27 16.37
C LEU A 59 -0.05 -2.13 17.28
N GLU A 60 0.32 -0.89 16.99
CA GLU A 60 -0.15 0.29 17.72
C GLU A 60 -1.67 0.47 17.63
N LEU A 61 -2.28 0.09 16.50
CA LEU A 61 -3.73 0.07 16.32
C LEU A 61 -4.41 -1.13 16.99
N GLY A 62 -3.65 -2.14 17.44
CA GLY A 62 -4.20 -3.35 18.06
C GLY A 62 -4.93 -4.29 17.09
N LEU A 63 -4.63 -4.23 15.78
CA LEU A 63 -5.38 -4.91 14.72
C LEU A 63 -4.65 -6.13 14.11
N GLU A 64 -3.50 -6.52 14.68
CA GLU A 64 -2.69 -7.62 14.17
C GLU A 64 -3.44 -8.96 14.19
N LYS A 65 -4.11 -9.27 15.30
CA LYS A 65 -4.81 -10.55 15.49
C LYS A 65 -5.82 -10.79 14.37
N GLN A 66 -6.59 -9.76 14.02
CA GLN A 66 -7.64 -9.84 13.01
C GLN A 66 -7.06 -10.16 11.63
N LEU A 67 -5.90 -9.60 11.27
CA LEU A 67 -5.25 -9.92 10.00
C LEU A 67 -4.61 -11.32 10.02
N LEU A 68 -4.05 -11.77 11.14
CA LEU A 68 -3.53 -13.13 11.26
C LEU A 68 -4.64 -14.18 11.16
N ASP A 69 -5.77 -13.95 11.85
CA ASP A 69 -6.95 -14.84 11.79
C ASP A 69 -7.56 -14.88 10.37
N ALA A 70 -7.39 -13.81 9.59
CA ALA A 70 -7.80 -13.73 8.19
C ALA A 70 -6.85 -14.45 7.22
N GLY A 71 -5.87 -15.20 7.73
CA GLY A 71 -4.87 -15.92 6.94
C GLY A 71 -3.62 -15.10 6.61
N GLY A 72 -3.40 -13.98 7.31
CA GLY A 72 -2.18 -13.21 7.21
C GLY A 72 -0.96 -13.98 7.76
N THR A 73 0.17 -13.84 7.10
CA THR A 73 1.41 -14.54 7.44
C THR A 73 2.61 -13.61 7.48
N TYR A 74 3.45 -13.81 8.49
CA TYR A 74 4.74 -13.12 8.55
C TYR A 74 5.74 -13.74 7.59
N ILE A 75 6.43 -12.86 6.88
CA ILE A 75 7.53 -13.17 5.99
C ILE A 75 8.76 -12.45 6.57
N ASP A 76 9.73 -13.24 7.01
CA ASP A 76 10.91 -12.78 7.72
C ASP A 76 12.15 -12.68 6.82
N ARG A 77 12.06 -13.08 5.55
CA ARG A 77 13.20 -13.07 4.65
C ARG A 77 12.93 -12.39 3.32
N PHE A 78 13.87 -11.57 2.88
CA PHE A 78 13.90 -10.98 1.54
C PHE A 78 15.14 -11.45 0.78
N VAL A 79 14.94 -11.91 -0.45
CA VAL A 79 16.03 -12.27 -1.37
C VAL A 79 15.86 -11.50 -2.66
N GLY A 80 16.87 -10.74 -3.07
CA GLY A 80 16.83 -10.00 -4.34
C GLY A 80 17.56 -10.77 -5.43
N PHE A 81 16.89 -11.71 -6.12
CA PHE A 81 17.47 -12.31 -7.32
C PHE A 81 17.44 -11.31 -8.47
N ASP A 82 18.59 -10.98 -9.04
CA ASP A 82 18.73 -9.99 -10.10
C ASP A 82 19.76 -10.52 -11.10
N GLU A 83 19.61 -10.21 -12.38
CA GLU A 83 20.52 -10.67 -13.45
C GLU A 83 22.00 -10.29 -13.22
N ILE A 84 22.28 -9.34 -12.33
CA ILE A 84 23.64 -8.90 -11.98
C ILE A 84 24.32 -9.73 -10.88
N THR A 85 23.60 -10.64 -10.22
CA THR A 85 24.06 -11.42 -9.06
C THR A 85 23.65 -12.87 -9.23
N ASP A 86 24.60 -13.80 -9.10
CA ASP A 86 24.26 -15.22 -9.18
C ASP A 86 23.35 -15.62 -7.99
N PRO A 87 22.52 -16.66 -8.16
CA PRO A 87 21.50 -16.96 -7.15
C PRO A 87 22.06 -17.42 -5.80
N GLU A 88 23.22 -18.08 -5.77
CA GLU A 88 23.87 -18.50 -4.52
C GLU A 88 24.32 -17.29 -3.70
N THR A 89 24.95 -16.31 -4.37
CA THR A 89 25.32 -15.03 -3.76
C THR A 89 24.09 -14.23 -3.32
N ALA A 90 22.99 -14.25 -4.09
CA ALA A 90 21.74 -13.60 -3.70
C ALA A 90 21.17 -14.18 -2.40
N TRP A 91 21.18 -15.51 -2.25
CA TRP A 91 20.78 -16.20 -1.02
C TRP A 91 21.67 -15.88 0.17
N ALA A 92 22.99 -15.84 -0.04
CA ALA A 92 23.96 -15.48 1.00
C ALA A 92 23.77 -14.04 1.49
N ASN A 93 23.30 -13.14 0.62
CA ASN A 93 23.00 -11.73 0.91
C ASN A 93 21.54 -11.46 1.29
N ALA A 94 20.77 -12.50 1.60
CA ALA A 94 19.38 -12.33 2.01
C ALA A 94 19.26 -11.39 3.21
N LEU A 95 18.21 -10.58 3.20
CA LEU A 95 17.87 -9.71 4.33
C LEU A 95 16.94 -10.43 5.28
N ASN A 96 17.29 -10.36 6.56
CA ASN A 96 16.40 -10.70 7.67
C ASN A 96 15.47 -9.50 7.92
N LEU A 97 14.19 -9.69 7.61
CA LEU A 97 13.17 -8.65 7.73
C LEU A 97 12.72 -8.43 9.19
N ASP A 98 12.89 -9.44 10.04
CA ASP A 98 12.71 -9.38 11.48
C ASP A 98 13.82 -8.59 12.22
N ASP A 99 14.97 -8.38 11.57
CA ASP A 99 16.03 -7.47 12.04
C ASP A 99 15.81 -6.01 11.63
N MET A 100 14.78 -5.71 10.80
CA MET A 100 14.58 -4.36 10.26
C MET A 100 14.12 -3.37 11.31
N LEU A 101 13.23 -3.77 12.21
CA LEU A 101 12.71 -2.90 13.28
C LEU A 101 12.57 -3.71 14.57
N PRO A 102 12.98 -3.16 15.74
CA PRO A 102 12.87 -3.87 17.01
C PRO A 102 11.44 -4.34 17.29
N GLY A 103 11.27 -5.62 17.61
CA GLY A 103 9.98 -6.21 17.96
C GLY A 103 9.05 -6.50 16.79
N ILE A 104 9.49 -6.28 15.54
CA ILE A 104 8.70 -6.56 14.34
C ILE A 104 9.18 -7.86 13.70
N ARG A 105 8.25 -8.79 13.42
CA ARG A 105 8.55 -10.14 12.92
C ARG A 105 8.85 -10.24 11.42
N GLY A 106 8.93 -9.10 10.73
CA GLY A 106 9.06 -9.02 9.28
C GLY A 106 7.92 -8.25 8.63
N VAL A 107 7.67 -8.51 7.35
CA VAL A 107 6.48 -8.01 6.66
C VAL A 107 5.30 -8.94 6.90
N LEU A 108 4.09 -8.41 6.84
CA LEU A 108 2.87 -9.20 6.94
C LEU A 108 2.18 -9.24 5.57
N ASP A 109 2.07 -10.41 4.97
CA ASP A 109 1.27 -10.61 3.76
C ASP A 109 -0.12 -11.11 4.15
N VAL A 110 -1.16 -10.50 3.59
CA VAL A 110 -2.55 -10.92 3.77
C VAL A 110 -3.33 -10.61 2.51
N GLY A 111 -4.24 -11.52 2.13
CA GLY A 111 -5.11 -11.30 0.99
C GLY A 111 -5.92 -10.02 1.13
N HIS A 112 -5.93 -9.19 0.10
CA HIS A 112 -6.53 -7.86 0.21
C HIS A 112 -8.03 -7.89 0.54
N PRO A 113 -8.86 -8.76 -0.09
CA PRO A 113 -10.26 -8.95 0.33
C PRO A 113 -10.41 -9.41 1.78
N GLU A 114 -9.59 -10.36 2.21
CA GLU A 114 -9.60 -10.94 3.55
C GLU A 114 -9.23 -9.89 4.61
N ALA A 115 -8.22 -9.07 4.34
CA ALA A 115 -7.84 -7.95 5.20
C ALA A 115 -8.95 -6.91 5.33
N CYS A 116 -9.58 -6.53 4.21
CA CYS A 116 -10.71 -5.60 4.24
C CYS A 116 -11.89 -6.15 5.05
N GLU A 117 -12.24 -7.43 4.88
CA GLU A 117 -13.32 -8.07 5.61
C GLU A 117 -13.01 -8.17 7.11
N ALA A 118 -11.80 -8.58 7.47
CA ALA A 118 -11.36 -8.69 8.85
C ALA A 118 -11.38 -7.34 9.57
N LEU A 119 -10.90 -6.27 8.92
CA LEU A 119 -10.89 -4.94 9.50
C LEU A 119 -12.30 -4.33 9.58
N ALA A 120 -13.16 -4.58 8.59
CA ALA A 120 -14.56 -4.12 8.65
C ALA A 120 -15.32 -4.84 9.77
N THR A 121 -15.06 -6.13 9.98
CA THR A 121 -15.58 -6.91 11.10
C THR A 121 -15.06 -6.36 12.43
N ALA A 122 -13.76 -6.08 12.53
CA ALA A 122 -13.17 -5.46 13.72
C ALA A 122 -13.82 -4.11 14.06
N ALA A 123 -14.16 -3.31 13.05
CA ALA A 123 -14.86 -2.05 13.24
C ALA A 123 -16.27 -2.25 13.81
N ALA A 124 -17.02 -3.21 13.27
CA ALA A 124 -18.35 -3.55 13.80
C ALA A 124 -18.28 -4.10 15.23
N GLU A 125 -17.33 -4.99 15.52
CA GLU A 125 -17.10 -5.55 16.87
C GLU A 125 -16.69 -4.48 17.89
N ALA A 126 -15.97 -3.44 17.45
CA ALA A 126 -15.61 -2.28 18.26
C ALA A 126 -16.78 -1.30 18.48
N GLY A 127 -17.92 -1.48 17.80
CA GLY A 127 -19.13 -0.68 17.98
C GLY A 127 -19.47 0.27 16.83
N ALA A 128 -18.70 0.28 15.73
CA ALA A 128 -19.05 1.08 14.56
C ALA A 128 -20.32 0.53 13.89
N THR A 129 -21.19 1.42 13.42
CA THR A 129 -22.27 1.03 12.50
C THR A 129 -21.68 0.85 11.11
N VAL A 130 -21.63 -0.38 10.60
CA VAL A 130 -21.10 -0.69 9.26
C VAL A 130 -22.24 -0.94 8.28
N VAL A 131 -22.33 -0.10 7.24
CA VAL A 131 -23.33 -0.25 6.16
C VAL A 131 -22.60 -0.55 4.86
N ARG A 132 -22.93 -1.70 4.26
CA ARG A 132 -22.35 -2.17 2.99
C ARG A 132 -23.39 -2.16 1.87
N GLY A 133 -22.93 -2.05 0.63
CA GLY A 133 -23.83 -2.06 -0.53
C GLY A 133 -24.50 -0.70 -0.79
N ILE A 134 -23.94 0.39 -0.26
CA ILE A 134 -24.50 1.73 -0.48
C ILE A 134 -24.31 2.18 -1.94
N GLY A 135 -25.21 3.05 -2.39
CA GLY A 135 -25.11 3.75 -3.66
C GLY A 135 -24.15 4.94 -3.62
N ASP A 136 -24.51 5.99 -4.34
CA ASP A 136 -23.71 7.21 -4.40
C ASP A 136 -23.77 7.98 -3.07
N VAL A 137 -22.69 8.71 -2.78
CA VAL A 137 -22.57 9.58 -1.61
C VAL A 137 -22.48 11.04 -2.04
N THR A 138 -23.11 11.94 -1.27
CA THR A 138 -22.88 13.38 -1.33
C THR A 138 -22.32 13.87 0.00
N VAL A 139 -21.20 14.56 -0.04
CA VAL A 139 -20.47 15.04 1.13
C VAL A 139 -20.56 16.56 1.20
N THR A 140 -20.89 17.06 2.39
CA THR A 140 -20.81 18.48 2.73
C THR A 140 -19.78 18.65 3.84
N GLY A 141 -18.74 19.43 3.59
CA GLY A 141 -17.77 19.87 4.62
C GLY A 141 -18.23 21.14 5.33
N GLY A 142 -17.31 21.84 5.98
CA GLY A 142 -17.57 23.11 6.67
C GLY A 142 -17.84 22.95 8.17
N PRO A 143 -18.46 23.96 8.81
CA PRO A 143 -18.76 23.95 10.24
C PRO A 143 -19.87 22.95 10.63
N HIS A 144 -20.68 22.50 9.67
CA HIS A 144 -21.78 21.56 9.86
C HIS A 144 -21.68 20.44 8.83
N PRO A 145 -20.68 19.54 8.95
CA PRO A 145 -20.48 18.51 7.96
C PRO A 145 -21.61 17.47 7.98
N SER A 146 -21.98 16.97 6.80
CA SER A 146 -22.97 15.92 6.64
C SER A 146 -22.66 15.03 5.45
N VAL A 147 -23.20 13.80 5.48
CA VAL A 147 -23.11 12.86 4.38
C VAL A 147 -24.52 12.40 4.03
N ARG A 148 -24.86 12.48 2.74
CA ARG A 148 -26.03 11.80 2.18
C ARG A 148 -25.58 10.55 1.44
N TYR A 149 -26.32 9.46 1.59
CA TYR A 149 -26.06 8.22 0.88
C TYR A 149 -27.35 7.47 0.59
N GLU A 150 -27.33 6.64 -0.45
CA GLU A 150 -28.44 5.75 -0.80
C GLU A 150 -28.18 4.33 -0.27
N TYR A 151 -29.20 3.71 0.34
CA TYR A 151 -29.16 2.32 0.77
C TYR A 151 -30.57 1.73 0.73
N ASP A 152 -30.74 0.57 0.08
CA ASP A 152 -32.03 -0.10 -0.14
C ASP A 152 -33.12 0.84 -0.68
N ASP A 153 -32.79 1.60 -1.75
CA ASP A 153 -33.66 2.59 -2.40
C ASP A 153 -34.13 3.75 -1.49
N VAL A 154 -33.49 3.91 -0.32
CA VAL A 154 -33.75 5.01 0.63
C VAL A 154 -32.54 5.93 0.70
N GLU A 155 -32.77 7.24 0.52
CA GLU A 155 -31.76 8.26 0.76
C GLU A 155 -31.72 8.63 2.25
N TYR A 156 -30.54 8.53 2.84
CA TYR A 156 -30.24 8.93 4.22
C TYR A 156 -29.45 10.22 4.23
N GLU A 157 -29.68 11.07 5.24
CA GLU A 157 -28.80 12.20 5.57
C GLU A 157 -28.31 12.06 7.01
N VAL A 158 -26.98 12.13 7.16
CA VAL A 158 -26.30 11.93 8.44
C VAL A 158 -25.46 13.18 8.76
N PRO A 159 -25.91 14.04 9.69
CA PRO A 159 -25.06 15.09 10.22
C PRO A 159 -23.93 14.47 11.08
N CYS A 160 -22.74 15.06 11.05
CA CYS A 160 -21.61 14.54 11.81
C CYS A 160 -20.73 15.65 12.40
N ARG A 161 -19.64 15.28 13.09
CA ARG A 161 -18.56 16.22 13.45
C ARG A 161 -17.43 16.19 12.44
N LEU A 162 -17.20 15.04 11.81
CA LEU A 162 -16.13 14.84 10.83
C LEU A 162 -16.53 13.83 9.75
N VAL A 163 -16.24 14.17 8.50
CA VAL A 163 -16.25 13.21 7.38
C VAL A 163 -14.83 12.72 7.13
N VAL A 164 -14.65 11.41 7.01
CA VAL A 164 -13.39 10.80 6.60
C VAL A 164 -13.53 10.21 5.20
N GLY A 165 -12.77 10.75 4.24
CA GLY A 165 -12.64 10.15 2.91
C GLY A 165 -11.54 9.08 2.90
N ALA A 166 -11.94 7.81 2.78
CA ALA A 166 -11.07 6.64 2.67
C ALA A 166 -11.41 5.79 1.42
N ASP A 167 -12.04 6.42 0.41
CA ASP A 167 -12.64 5.79 -0.78
C ASP A 167 -11.64 5.61 -1.95
N GLY A 168 -10.35 5.57 -1.65
CA GLY A 168 -9.28 5.14 -2.55
C GLY A 168 -8.91 6.14 -3.65
N ARG A 169 -8.16 5.67 -4.65
CA ARG A 169 -7.51 6.52 -5.68
C ARG A 169 -8.50 7.40 -6.44
N THR A 170 -9.67 6.87 -6.76
CA THR A 170 -10.74 7.54 -7.49
C THR A 170 -11.72 8.29 -6.57
N SER A 171 -11.28 8.66 -5.36
CA SER A 171 -12.07 9.31 -4.31
C SER A 171 -13.08 10.33 -4.84
N THR A 172 -14.36 10.05 -4.58
CA THR A 172 -15.48 10.95 -4.77
C THR A 172 -15.49 12.01 -3.68
N VAL A 173 -15.16 11.63 -2.44
CA VAL A 173 -15.09 12.57 -1.30
C VAL A 173 -14.10 13.71 -1.57
N ARG A 174 -12.87 13.38 -2.00
CA ARG A 174 -11.85 14.37 -2.37
C ARG A 174 -12.36 15.34 -3.44
N ARG A 175 -13.00 14.82 -4.49
CA ARG A 175 -13.53 15.64 -5.59
C ARG A 175 -14.64 16.59 -5.12
N GLN A 176 -15.60 16.10 -4.33
CA GLN A 176 -16.72 16.90 -3.86
C GLN A 176 -16.29 18.00 -2.89
N LEU A 177 -15.24 17.75 -2.09
CA LEU A 177 -14.64 18.74 -1.19
C LEU A 177 -13.72 19.74 -1.89
N GLY A 178 -13.51 19.62 -3.20
CA GLY A 178 -12.65 20.52 -3.97
C GLY A 178 -11.16 20.39 -3.63
N ILE A 179 -10.73 19.27 -3.03
CA ILE A 179 -9.33 19.02 -2.70
C ILE A 179 -8.61 18.58 -3.98
N SER A 180 -7.58 19.33 -4.36
CA SER A 180 -6.78 19.04 -5.56
C SER A 180 -5.96 17.76 -5.41
N LEU A 181 -5.64 17.13 -6.54
CA LEU A 181 -4.74 15.99 -6.60
C LEU A 181 -3.75 16.22 -7.74
N THR A 182 -2.48 16.33 -7.40
CA THR A 182 -1.37 16.35 -8.35
C THR A 182 -0.96 14.92 -8.66
N GLN A 183 -0.71 14.62 -9.94
CA GLN A 183 -0.24 13.31 -10.38
C GLN A 183 0.96 13.45 -11.30
N THR A 184 1.94 12.56 -11.14
CA THR A 184 3.00 12.37 -12.14
C THR A 184 2.48 11.55 -13.32
N PRO A 185 3.03 11.74 -14.53
CA PRO A 185 2.84 10.79 -15.61
C PRO A 185 3.29 9.39 -15.19
N PRO A 186 2.64 8.31 -15.67
CA PRO A 186 3.11 6.96 -15.42
C PRO A 186 4.53 6.75 -15.92
N ASN A 187 5.39 6.22 -15.07
CA ASN A 187 6.77 5.84 -15.44
C ASN A 187 6.88 4.36 -15.87
N SER A 188 5.92 3.53 -15.46
CA SER A 188 5.86 2.12 -15.78
C SER A 188 4.43 1.59 -15.78
N LEU A 189 4.26 0.37 -16.30
CA LEU A 189 3.05 -0.43 -16.15
C LEU A 189 3.37 -1.62 -15.25
N GLY A 190 2.58 -1.77 -14.19
CA GLY A 190 2.71 -2.87 -13.24
C GLY A 190 1.44 -3.70 -13.19
N GLY A 191 1.60 -5.01 -13.26
CA GLY A 191 0.49 -5.94 -13.16
C GLY A 191 0.84 -7.13 -12.31
N GLY A 192 -0.18 -7.88 -11.93
CA GLY A 192 0.00 -9.02 -11.05
C GLY A 192 -1.08 -10.06 -11.21
N MET A 193 -0.85 -11.18 -10.55
CA MET A 193 -1.72 -12.35 -10.59
C MET A 193 -1.58 -13.15 -9.31
N LEU A 194 -2.70 -13.55 -8.71
CA LEU A 194 -2.65 -14.57 -7.66
C LEU A 194 -2.45 -15.91 -8.34
N VAL A 195 -1.56 -16.71 -7.79
CA VAL A 195 -1.34 -18.09 -8.21
C VAL A 195 -1.49 -19.01 -7.01
N GLU A 196 -1.91 -20.23 -7.27
CA GLU A 196 -1.99 -21.33 -6.31
C GLU A 196 -1.05 -22.46 -6.74
N ASP A 197 -0.82 -23.43 -5.86
CA ASP A 197 0.05 -24.59 -6.09
C ASP A 197 1.55 -24.26 -6.29
N LEU A 198 2.02 -23.11 -5.80
CA LEU A 198 3.44 -22.73 -5.81
C LEU A 198 4.18 -23.39 -4.63
N HIS A 199 4.34 -24.71 -4.67
CA HIS A 199 4.89 -25.50 -3.55
C HIS A 199 6.41 -25.37 -3.37
N ASP A 200 7.15 -25.14 -4.46
CA ASP A 200 8.62 -25.13 -4.43
C ASP A 200 9.21 -23.78 -3.99
N TRP A 201 8.37 -22.74 -3.87
CA TRP A 201 8.79 -21.45 -3.35
C TRP A 201 8.74 -21.41 -1.82
N PRO A 202 9.78 -20.92 -1.13
CA PRO A 202 9.77 -20.83 0.33
C PRO A 202 8.71 -19.85 0.84
N ALA A 203 7.79 -20.33 1.68
CA ALA A 203 6.64 -19.54 2.15
C ALA A 203 7.02 -18.28 2.97
N ASN A 204 8.22 -18.24 3.54
CA ASN A 204 8.73 -17.11 4.33
C ASN A 204 9.69 -16.20 3.55
N VAL A 205 9.77 -16.32 2.22
CA VAL A 205 10.68 -15.52 1.39
C VAL A 205 9.91 -14.66 0.41
N THR A 206 10.01 -13.35 0.57
CA THR A 206 9.64 -12.40 -0.48
C THR A 206 10.82 -12.13 -1.40
N SER A 207 10.55 -11.91 -2.69
CA SER A 207 11.60 -11.59 -3.65
C SER A 207 11.21 -10.46 -4.58
N ILE A 208 12.18 -9.59 -4.87
CA ILE A 208 12.07 -8.51 -5.83
C ILE A 208 13.39 -8.41 -6.58
N GLY A 209 13.34 -8.36 -7.90
CA GLY A 209 14.52 -8.07 -8.69
C GLY A 209 14.24 -7.83 -10.16
N THR A 210 15.33 -7.67 -10.89
CA THR A 210 15.30 -7.24 -12.29
C THR A 210 16.02 -8.25 -13.16
N GLU A 211 15.40 -8.61 -14.27
CA GLU A 211 16.05 -9.35 -15.35
C GLU A 211 15.41 -8.98 -16.69
N LYS A 212 16.24 -8.90 -17.74
CA LYS A 212 15.81 -8.53 -19.09
C LYS A 212 15.14 -7.16 -19.02
N ASP A 213 13.86 -7.09 -19.38
CA ASP A 213 13.07 -5.87 -19.39
C ASP A 213 11.91 -5.88 -18.38
N LEU A 214 12.08 -6.66 -17.31
CA LEU A 214 11.08 -6.87 -16.26
C LEU A 214 11.66 -6.60 -14.88
N LEU A 215 10.90 -5.90 -14.07
CA LEU A 215 11.01 -5.93 -12.61
C LEU A 215 9.91 -6.87 -12.10
N TYR A 216 10.28 -7.90 -11.34
CA TYR A 216 9.33 -8.88 -10.81
C TYR A 216 9.22 -8.77 -9.29
N PHE A 217 8.04 -9.10 -8.74
CA PHE A 217 7.85 -9.37 -7.31
C PHE A 217 7.23 -10.76 -7.09
N VAL A 218 7.66 -11.45 -6.04
CA VAL A 218 7.05 -12.69 -5.53
C VAL A 218 6.69 -12.48 -4.07
N PHE A 219 5.40 -12.45 -3.77
CA PHE A 219 4.87 -12.30 -2.41
C PHE A 219 4.11 -13.56 -2.01
N PRO A 220 4.73 -14.48 -1.23
CA PRO A 220 4.09 -15.72 -0.83
C PRO A 220 2.96 -15.50 0.18
N ARG A 221 2.01 -16.42 0.17
CA ARG A 221 0.84 -16.49 1.05
C ARG A 221 0.71 -17.90 1.61
N ALA A 222 -0.03 -18.01 2.72
CA ALA A 222 -0.39 -19.31 3.29
C ALA A 222 -1.00 -20.26 2.24
N GLY A 223 -0.68 -21.54 2.34
CA GLY A 223 -1.27 -22.58 1.49
C GLY A 223 -0.71 -22.65 0.07
N ALA A 224 0.59 -22.40 -0.11
CA ALA A 224 1.27 -22.45 -1.42
C ALA A 224 0.68 -21.47 -2.45
N LYS A 225 0.17 -20.33 -1.97
CA LYS A 225 -0.29 -19.24 -2.82
C LYS A 225 0.79 -18.18 -2.93
N ALA A 226 0.77 -17.40 -3.99
CA ALA A 226 1.59 -16.19 -4.08
C ALA A 226 0.93 -15.15 -4.96
N ARG A 227 1.17 -13.87 -4.66
CA ARG A 227 0.92 -12.79 -5.60
C ARG A 227 2.20 -12.49 -6.36
N LEU A 228 2.13 -12.72 -7.65
CA LEU A 228 3.20 -12.44 -8.59
C LEU A 228 2.96 -11.06 -9.20
N TYR A 229 4.03 -10.29 -9.42
CA TYR A 229 3.98 -9.01 -10.14
C TYR A 229 5.04 -8.93 -11.23
N LEU A 230 4.67 -8.30 -12.34
CA LEU A 230 5.60 -7.86 -13.39
C LEU A 230 5.39 -6.37 -13.65
N LEU A 231 6.50 -5.65 -13.73
CA LEU A 231 6.54 -4.24 -14.08
C LEU A 231 7.45 -4.08 -15.30
N HIS A 232 6.98 -3.30 -16.28
CA HIS A 232 7.70 -3.04 -17.52
C HIS A 232 7.53 -1.58 -17.98
N ASP A 233 8.31 -1.18 -18.97
CA ASP A 233 8.27 0.18 -19.54
C ASP A 233 6.90 0.49 -20.17
N VAL A 234 6.42 1.73 -20.02
CA VAL A 234 5.16 2.23 -20.61
C VAL A 234 5.11 2.11 -22.13
N ALA A 235 6.25 2.11 -22.81
CA ALA A 235 6.38 1.92 -24.25
C ALA A 235 5.89 0.53 -24.70
N GLN A 236 5.88 -0.46 -23.81
CA GLN A 236 5.40 -1.81 -24.09
C GLN A 236 3.92 -2.01 -23.72
N LYS A 237 3.13 -0.92 -23.68
CA LYS A 237 1.70 -0.98 -23.39
C LYS A 237 1.00 -2.00 -24.31
N GLY A 238 0.32 -2.95 -23.68
CA GLY A 238 -0.40 -4.03 -24.39
C GLY A 238 0.34 -5.37 -24.41
N ARG A 239 1.60 -5.44 -23.92
CA ARG A 239 2.37 -6.70 -23.82
C ARG A 239 1.57 -7.82 -23.15
N PHE A 240 0.94 -7.53 -22.02
CA PHE A 240 0.09 -8.48 -21.29
C PHE A 240 -1.39 -8.14 -21.49
N SER A 241 -1.90 -8.40 -22.70
CA SER A 241 -3.30 -8.12 -23.05
C SER A 241 -3.93 -9.25 -23.87
N GLY A 242 -5.26 -9.19 -24.04
CA GLY A 242 -5.98 -10.23 -24.78
C GLY A 242 -6.19 -11.53 -24.00
N PRO A 243 -6.66 -12.59 -24.68
CA PRO A 243 -7.07 -13.85 -24.07
C PRO A 243 -5.92 -14.71 -23.54
N THR A 244 -4.68 -14.50 -24.00
CA THR A 244 -3.48 -15.25 -23.58
C THR A 244 -2.77 -14.62 -22.38
N ARG A 245 -3.25 -13.47 -21.89
CA ARG A 245 -2.58 -12.65 -20.87
C ARG A 245 -2.00 -13.45 -19.70
N GLN A 246 -2.77 -14.39 -19.13
CA GLN A 246 -2.33 -15.17 -17.96
C GLN A 246 -1.18 -16.11 -18.32
N ALA A 247 -1.22 -16.75 -19.48
CA ALA A 247 -0.16 -17.62 -19.97
C ALA A 247 1.11 -16.81 -20.27
N ASP A 248 0.97 -15.70 -21.00
CA ASP A 248 2.09 -14.79 -21.33
C ASP A 248 2.74 -14.23 -20.06
N PHE A 249 1.95 -13.95 -19.01
CA PHE A 249 2.43 -13.50 -17.71
C PHE A 249 3.27 -14.57 -16.99
N LEU A 250 2.81 -15.82 -16.94
CA LEU A 250 3.57 -16.93 -16.31
C LEU A 250 4.83 -17.29 -17.09
N GLU A 251 4.76 -17.25 -18.42
CA GLU A 251 5.94 -17.45 -19.28
C GLU A 251 6.99 -16.37 -19.01
N ALA A 252 6.58 -15.12 -18.79
CA ALA A 252 7.50 -14.04 -18.45
C ALA A 252 8.16 -14.18 -17.06
N PHE A 253 7.70 -15.09 -16.20
CA PHE A 253 8.34 -15.45 -14.92
C PHE A 253 9.43 -16.53 -15.05
N GLN A 254 9.68 -17.05 -16.26
CA GLN A 254 10.82 -17.92 -16.58
C GLN A 254 12.13 -17.09 -16.63
N LEU A 255 12.55 -16.62 -15.44
CA LEU A 255 13.71 -15.75 -15.25
C LEU A 255 14.91 -16.59 -14.82
N ASP A 256 16.06 -16.35 -15.44
CA ASP A 256 17.31 -17.09 -15.24
C ASP A 256 17.96 -16.77 -13.87
N CYS A 257 17.70 -15.59 -13.31
CA CYS A 257 18.19 -15.17 -12.01
C CYS A 257 17.49 -15.87 -10.85
N ILE A 258 16.30 -16.45 -11.07
CA ILE A 258 15.56 -17.19 -10.04
C ILE A 258 15.88 -18.68 -10.17
N PRO A 259 16.37 -19.36 -9.11
CA PRO A 259 16.58 -20.80 -9.13
C PRO A 259 15.28 -21.55 -9.42
N ASN A 260 15.33 -22.52 -10.33
CA ASN A 260 14.21 -23.40 -10.68
C ASN A 260 12.93 -22.63 -11.12
N SER A 261 13.09 -21.55 -11.90
CA SER A 261 11.98 -20.68 -12.31
C SER A 261 10.89 -21.40 -13.13
N GLU A 262 11.14 -22.60 -13.64
CA GLU A 262 10.13 -23.49 -14.22
C GLU A 262 8.96 -23.78 -13.28
N MET A 263 9.13 -23.62 -11.96
CA MET A 263 8.05 -23.75 -10.98
C MET A 263 6.87 -22.82 -11.28
N PHE A 264 7.10 -21.62 -11.81
CA PHE A 264 6.04 -20.66 -12.12
C PHE A 264 5.17 -21.09 -13.31
N ALA A 265 5.65 -21.99 -14.17
CA ALA A 265 4.84 -22.53 -15.25
C ALA A 265 3.86 -23.63 -14.78
N ALA A 266 4.12 -24.23 -13.60
CA ALA A 266 3.33 -25.32 -13.04
C ALA A 266 2.21 -24.87 -12.10
N VAL A 267 2.09 -23.57 -11.82
CA VAL A 267 1.08 -23.01 -10.90
C VAL A 267 -0.30 -22.93 -11.52
N THR A 268 -1.33 -22.88 -10.67
CA THR A 268 -2.70 -22.60 -11.08
C THR A 268 -2.97 -21.10 -11.02
N PRO A 269 -3.22 -20.39 -12.15
CA PRO A 269 -3.50 -18.96 -12.13
C PRO A 269 -4.94 -18.68 -11.65
N SER A 270 -5.11 -17.65 -10.81
CA SER A 270 -6.44 -17.12 -10.50
C SER A 270 -7.00 -16.27 -11.66
N GLU A 271 -8.30 -15.96 -11.62
CA GLU A 271 -8.96 -15.10 -12.61
C GLU A 271 -8.39 -13.66 -12.67
N SER A 272 -7.73 -13.19 -11.61
CA SER A 272 -7.23 -11.82 -11.54
C SER A 272 -5.86 -11.70 -12.22
N CYS A 273 -5.82 -11.18 -13.45
CA CYS A 273 -4.59 -10.73 -14.09
C CYS A 273 -4.81 -9.37 -14.77
N ALA A 274 -4.23 -8.31 -14.21
CA ALA A 274 -4.45 -6.93 -14.64
C ALA A 274 -3.19 -6.08 -14.45
N PHE A 275 -3.01 -5.10 -15.33
CA PHE A 275 -1.92 -4.14 -15.33
C PHE A 275 -2.46 -2.72 -15.18
N TYR A 276 -1.77 -1.91 -14.39
CA TYR A 276 -2.14 -0.53 -14.09
C TYR A 276 -0.95 0.42 -14.30
N PRO A 277 -1.22 1.71 -14.58
CA PRO A 277 -0.19 2.73 -14.55
C PRO A 277 0.42 2.89 -13.15
N MET A 278 1.75 2.95 -13.09
CA MET A 278 2.52 3.19 -11.87
C MET A 278 2.97 4.65 -11.86
N ASN A 279 2.51 5.39 -10.87
CA ASN A 279 2.78 6.82 -10.72
C ASN A 279 2.53 7.28 -9.28
N ASP A 280 3.12 8.42 -8.92
CA ASP A 280 2.82 9.13 -7.68
C ASP A 280 1.63 10.07 -7.84
N ALA A 281 0.86 10.24 -6.75
CA ALA A 281 -0.16 11.27 -6.60
C ALA A 281 -0.21 11.83 -5.19
N TRP A 282 -0.47 13.13 -5.04
CA TRP A 282 -0.57 13.76 -3.72
C TRP A 282 -1.50 14.97 -3.71
N THR A 283 -1.99 15.30 -2.52
CA THR A 283 -2.62 16.59 -2.21
C THR A 283 -1.72 17.35 -1.25
N ASP A 284 -1.67 18.68 -1.38
CA ASP A 284 -0.95 19.57 -0.47
C ASP A 284 -1.75 19.87 0.81
N GLY A 285 -3.02 19.44 0.88
CA GLY A 285 -3.90 19.65 2.03
C GLY A 285 -4.98 18.57 2.11
N PRO A 286 -4.76 17.46 2.84
CA PRO A 286 -5.75 16.39 2.98
C PRO A 286 -6.87 16.73 3.98
N VAL A 287 -6.90 17.95 4.52
CA VAL A 287 -7.86 18.39 5.55
C VAL A 287 -8.52 19.68 5.10
N VAL A 288 -9.84 19.73 5.24
CA VAL A 288 -10.65 20.95 5.12
C VAL A 288 -11.55 21.05 6.36
N PRO A 289 -12.20 22.20 6.64
CA PRO A 289 -13.18 22.27 7.72
C PRO A 289 -14.20 21.13 7.64
N GLY A 290 -14.35 20.36 8.72
CA GLY A 290 -15.31 19.25 8.81
C GLY A 290 -14.93 17.96 8.06
N ALA A 291 -13.76 17.87 7.42
CA ALA A 291 -13.37 16.63 6.71
C ALA A 291 -11.86 16.38 6.63
N VAL A 292 -11.48 15.10 6.55
CA VAL A 292 -10.10 14.63 6.36
C VAL A 292 -10.06 13.47 5.34
N LEU A 293 -9.01 13.41 4.54
CA LEU A 293 -8.72 12.30 3.64
C LEU A 293 -7.59 11.43 4.22
N ILE A 294 -7.70 10.11 4.06
CA ILE A 294 -6.67 9.13 4.46
C ILE A 294 -6.40 8.09 3.37
N GLY A 295 -5.25 7.42 3.44
CA GLY A 295 -4.86 6.40 2.47
C GLY A 295 -4.79 6.96 1.04
N ASP A 296 -5.14 6.14 0.05
CA ASP A 296 -5.10 6.52 -1.37
C ASP A 296 -6.06 7.67 -1.73
N ALA A 297 -7.07 7.96 -0.90
CA ALA A 297 -7.93 9.15 -1.10
C ALA A 297 -7.14 10.45 -0.91
N ALA A 298 -6.16 10.46 0.00
CA ALA A 298 -5.20 11.55 0.22
C ALA A 298 -3.97 11.48 -0.70
N GLY A 299 -3.96 10.60 -1.70
CA GLY A 299 -2.84 10.38 -2.61
C GLY A 299 -1.98 9.19 -2.22
N TRP A 300 -1.18 8.70 -3.16
CA TRP A 300 -0.42 7.46 -3.08
C TRP A 300 1.00 7.67 -3.61
N SER A 301 1.95 6.89 -3.11
CA SER A 301 3.26 6.76 -3.75
C SER A 301 3.19 5.76 -4.89
N ASP A 302 4.15 5.81 -5.80
CA ASP A 302 4.35 4.79 -6.83
C ASP A 302 4.35 3.39 -6.18
N PRO A 303 3.45 2.48 -6.63
CA PRO A 303 3.36 1.14 -6.07
C PRO A 303 4.61 0.28 -6.25
N VAL A 304 5.60 0.69 -7.05
CA VAL A 304 6.90 0.02 -7.20
C VAL A 304 7.63 -0.24 -5.87
N VAL A 305 7.34 0.56 -4.84
CA VAL A 305 7.88 0.38 -3.48
C VAL A 305 6.90 -0.27 -2.50
N GLY A 306 5.68 -0.64 -2.93
CA GLY A 306 4.75 -1.44 -2.12
C GLY A 306 4.29 -0.81 -0.81
N GLN A 307 4.09 0.52 -0.75
CA GLN A 307 3.88 1.24 0.52
C GLN A 307 2.43 1.49 0.92
N GLY A 308 1.46 1.22 0.03
CA GLY A 308 0.07 1.69 0.17
C GLY A 308 -0.61 1.26 1.48
N LEU A 309 -0.45 0.00 1.88
CA LEU A 309 -1.07 -0.53 3.10
C LEU A 309 -0.43 0.06 4.36
N SER A 310 0.90 0.19 4.38
CA SER A 310 1.62 0.82 5.51
C SER A 310 1.24 2.30 5.66
N ILE A 311 1.09 3.03 4.54
CA ILE A 311 0.59 4.41 4.52
C ILE A 311 -0.84 4.48 5.08
N ALA A 312 -1.72 3.57 4.66
CA ALA A 312 -3.11 3.53 5.12
C ALA A 312 -3.22 3.35 6.64
N LEU A 313 -2.44 2.43 7.23
CA LEU A 313 -2.41 2.19 8.66
C LEU A 313 -1.81 3.37 9.43
N ARG A 314 -0.73 3.97 8.92
CA ARG A 314 -0.13 5.19 9.49
C ARG A 314 -1.09 6.36 9.49
N ASP A 315 -1.79 6.58 8.38
CA ASP A 315 -2.78 7.66 8.25
C ASP A 315 -3.92 7.44 9.27
N ALA A 316 -4.44 6.21 9.39
CA ALA A 316 -5.45 5.85 10.38
C ALA A 316 -4.97 6.13 11.82
N ARG A 317 -3.76 5.68 12.19
CA ARG A 317 -3.20 5.91 13.52
C ARG A 317 -3.05 7.40 13.82
N LEU A 318 -2.43 8.17 12.94
CA LEU A 318 -2.17 9.59 13.20
C LEU A 318 -3.45 10.43 13.27
N VAL A 319 -4.47 10.10 12.45
CA VAL A 319 -5.78 10.74 12.56
C VAL A 319 -6.43 10.37 13.89
N TRP A 320 -6.45 9.08 14.25
CA TRP A 320 -6.96 8.62 15.55
C TRP A 320 -6.30 9.34 16.73
N GLU A 321 -4.97 9.44 16.74
CA GLU A 321 -4.21 10.13 17.79
C GLU A 321 -4.53 11.61 17.90
N ALA A 322 -4.70 12.29 16.76
CA ALA A 322 -5.11 13.68 16.72
C ALA A 322 -6.53 13.88 17.26
N LEU A 323 -7.46 12.98 16.93
CA LEU A 323 -8.86 13.08 17.36
C LEU A 323 -9.04 12.80 18.86
N ARG A 324 -8.26 11.87 19.44
CA ARG A 324 -8.30 11.56 20.88
C ARG A 324 -7.60 12.60 21.75
N SER A 325 -6.78 13.48 21.16
CA SER A 325 -6.05 14.51 21.92
C SER A 325 -6.94 15.67 22.40
N SER A 326 -8.19 15.76 21.91
CA SER A 326 -9.12 16.85 22.24
C SER A 326 -10.57 16.44 22.04
N ALA A 327 -11.44 16.79 23.00
CA ALA A 327 -12.89 16.64 22.86
C ALA A 327 -13.49 17.55 21.77
N THR A 328 -12.81 18.65 21.42
CA THR A 328 -13.23 19.56 20.35
C THR A 328 -12.43 19.28 19.08
N TRP A 329 -13.12 18.86 18.02
CA TRP A 329 -12.50 18.57 16.73
C TRP A 329 -12.50 19.81 15.84
N SER A 330 -11.34 20.11 15.26
CA SER A 330 -11.12 21.22 14.35
C SER A 330 -10.01 20.86 13.34
N PRO A 331 -9.87 21.57 12.21
CA PRO A 331 -8.75 21.32 11.30
C PRO A 331 -7.38 21.41 11.97
N GLY A 332 -7.23 22.27 12.99
CA GLY A 332 -5.97 22.49 13.69
C GLY A 332 -5.47 21.27 14.47
N ILE A 333 -6.36 20.42 15.00
CA ILE A 333 -5.93 19.20 15.73
C ILE A 333 -5.31 18.16 14.80
N LEU A 334 -5.63 18.21 13.50
CA LEU A 334 -5.08 17.30 12.48
C LEU A 334 -3.74 17.79 11.91
N LYS A 335 -3.20 18.92 12.38
CA LYS A 335 -1.90 19.44 11.91
C LYS A 335 -0.76 18.42 12.02
N PRO A 336 -0.61 17.66 13.13
CA PRO A 336 0.44 16.64 13.21
C PRO A 336 0.35 15.57 12.13
N TYR A 337 -0.87 15.15 11.77
CA TYR A 337 -1.11 14.23 10.65
C TYR A 337 -0.69 14.85 9.31
N VAL A 338 -1.09 16.09 9.05
CA VAL A 338 -0.76 16.80 7.80
C VAL A 338 0.75 16.96 7.64
N ASP A 339 1.43 17.49 8.65
CA ASP A 339 2.88 17.75 8.61
C ASP A 339 3.68 16.45 8.43
N GLU A 340 3.32 15.39 9.19
CA GLU A 340 3.99 14.10 9.09
C GLU A 340 3.78 13.45 7.73
N ARG A 341 2.54 13.47 7.24
CA ARG A 341 2.19 12.83 5.97
C ARG A 341 2.89 13.52 4.80
N GLU A 342 2.98 14.85 4.80
CA GLU A 342 3.68 15.59 3.75
C GLU A 342 5.13 15.10 3.61
N GLU A 343 5.88 15.10 4.72
CA GLU A 343 7.29 14.72 4.71
C GLU A 343 7.48 13.22 4.45
N ARG A 344 6.67 12.36 5.06
CA ARG A 344 6.70 10.92 4.81
C ARG A 344 6.46 10.62 3.34
N MET A 345 5.41 11.18 2.75
CA MET A 345 5.10 10.97 1.34
C MET A 345 6.21 11.52 0.45
N ARG A 346 6.81 12.68 0.75
CA ARG A 346 7.98 13.20 0.00
C ARG A 346 9.13 12.20 -0.03
N ARG A 347 9.50 11.63 1.12
CA ARG A 347 10.57 10.62 1.23
C ARG A 347 10.23 9.31 0.52
N LEU A 348 8.99 8.84 0.61
CA LEU A 348 8.54 7.63 -0.07
C LEU A 348 8.51 7.79 -1.59
N ARG A 349 8.12 8.97 -2.11
CA ARG A 349 8.23 9.29 -3.55
C ARG A 349 9.69 9.24 -4.03
N ILE A 350 10.62 9.78 -3.25
CA ILE A 350 12.06 9.69 -3.57
C ILE A 350 12.52 8.22 -3.60
N SER A 351 12.07 7.41 -2.63
CA SER A 351 12.36 5.96 -2.61
C SER A 351 11.82 5.26 -3.85
N GLY A 352 10.60 5.60 -4.28
CA GLY A 352 9.98 5.14 -5.53
C GLY A 352 10.82 5.51 -6.75
N SER A 353 11.19 6.78 -6.90
CA SER A 353 12.03 7.25 -8.01
C SER A 353 13.39 6.56 -8.06
N VAL A 354 14.05 6.35 -6.91
CA VAL A 354 15.32 5.61 -6.85
C VAL A 354 15.11 4.15 -7.26
N ARG A 355 14.05 3.49 -6.75
CA ARG A 355 13.70 2.12 -7.14
C ARG A 355 13.53 2.00 -8.64
N THR A 356 12.72 2.86 -9.26
CA THR A 356 12.50 2.87 -10.71
C THR A 356 13.79 3.10 -11.48
N ALA A 357 14.61 4.08 -11.08
CA ALA A 357 15.87 4.38 -11.76
C ALA A 357 16.93 3.26 -11.64
N MET A 358 16.90 2.48 -10.56
CA MET A 358 17.79 1.33 -10.36
C MET A 358 17.26 0.09 -11.10
N ASN A 359 16.01 -0.28 -10.83
CA ASN A 359 15.45 -1.59 -11.19
C ASN A 359 14.62 -1.60 -12.48
N MET A 360 14.37 -0.43 -13.08
CA MET A 360 13.62 -0.31 -14.33
C MET A 360 14.37 0.44 -15.43
N THR A 361 15.69 0.60 -15.27
CA THR A 361 16.58 0.96 -16.38
C THR A 361 17.14 -0.32 -16.98
N PHE A 362 16.46 -0.86 -17.98
CA PHE A 362 16.75 -2.16 -18.61
C PHE A 362 17.83 -2.05 -19.70
N THR A 363 18.96 -1.42 -19.36
CA THR A 363 20.12 -1.25 -20.25
C THR A 363 21.40 -1.74 -19.59
N PRO A 364 22.48 -2.00 -20.35
CA PRO A 364 23.78 -2.33 -19.77
C PRO A 364 24.29 -1.31 -18.75
N GLU A 365 24.05 -0.01 -18.98
CA GLU A 365 24.38 1.06 -18.03
C GLU A 365 23.53 0.97 -16.76
N GLY A 366 22.23 0.65 -16.88
CA GLY A 366 21.36 0.39 -15.73
C GLY A 366 21.83 -0.80 -14.90
N ALA A 367 22.22 -1.90 -15.54
CA ALA A 367 22.80 -3.06 -14.87
C ALA A 367 24.14 -2.72 -14.18
N ALA A 368 25.01 -1.95 -14.84
CA ALA A 368 26.26 -1.46 -14.25
C ALA A 368 26.01 -0.58 -13.01
N ARG A 369 25.01 0.32 -13.06
CA ARG A 369 24.56 1.12 -11.92
C ARG A 369 24.07 0.24 -10.78
N ARG A 370 23.19 -0.74 -11.03
CA ARG A 370 22.71 -1.68 -10.00
C ARG A 370 23.87 -2.43 -9.35
N LYS A 371 24.87 -2.87 -10.15
CA LYS A 371 26.05 -3.57 -9.65
C LYS A 371 26.96 -2.69 -8.80
N ALA A 372 27.15 -1.43 -9.20
CA ALA A 372 27.87 -0.45 -8.39
C ALA A 372 27.12 -0.16 -7.08
N TYR A 373 25.80 0.00 -7.15
CA TYR A 373 24.96 0.21 -5.98
C TYR A 373 25.02 -0.97 -5.02
N ALA A 374 24.87 -2.21 -5.51
CA ALA A 374 24.94 -3.45 -4.74
C ALA A 374 26.23 -3.59 -3.90
N LYS A 375 27.36 -3.06 -4.40
CA LYS A 375 28.64 -3.03 -3.69
C LYS A 375 28.73 -1.93 -2.63
N ALA A 376 28.08 -0.79 -2.85
CA ALA A 376 28.23 0.39 -2.01
C ALA A 376 27.28 0.41 -0.80
N TRP A 377 26.01 0.01 -1.00
CA TRP A 377 24.98 0.15 0.01
C TRP A 377 25.18 -0.66 1.32
N PRO A 378 25.86 -1.84 1.35
CA PRO A 378 26.06 -2.55 2.61
C PRO A 378 26.94 -1.79 3.62
N THR A 379 27.75 -0.85 3.14
CA THR A 379 28.70 -0.08 3.98
C THR A 379 28.36 1.40 4.10
N ASP A 380 27.36 1.89 3.36
CA ASP A 380 26.95 3.29 3.35
C ASP A 380 25.45 3.39 3.72
N PRO A 381 25.13 3.68 5.00
CA PRO A 381 23.74 3.72 5.47
C PRO A 381 22.91 4.83 4.82
N VAL A 382 23.54 5.89 4.32
CA VAL A 382 22.86 7.00 3.63
C VAL A 382 22.48 6.58 2.20
N LEU A 383 23.37 5.89 1.48
CA LEU A 383 23.03 5.31 0.18
C LEU A 383 22.01 4.15 0.30
N ALA A 384 22.08 3.38 1.38
CA ALA A 384 21.13 2.29 1.65
C ALA A 384 19.73 2.80 2.01
N GLY A 385 19.62 4.00 2.58
CA GLY A 385 18.39 4.45 3.24
C GLY A 385 17.18 4.51 2.33
N SER A 386 17.30 4.95 1.08
CA SER A 386 16.16 4.98 0.14
C SER A 386 15.63 3.59 -0.22
N ARG A 387 16.52 2.57 -0.26
CA ARG A 387 16.14 1.16 -0.41
C ARG A 387 15.53 0.60 0.88
N LEU A 388 16.17 0.85 2.02
CA LEU A 388 15.73 0.31 3.32
C LEU A 388 14.46 0.99 3.84
N ALA A 389 14.14 2.20 3.38
CA ALA A 389 12.90 2.89 3.69
C ALA A 389 11.66 2.10 3.24
N THR A 390 11.80 1.20 2.24
CA THR A 390 10.74 0.26 1.87
C THR A 390 10.29 -0.57 3.07
N PHE A 391 11.24 -1.09 3.87
CA PHE A 391 10.95 -1.95 5.03
C PHE A 391 10.86 -1.17 6.34
N LYS A 392 11.79 -0.23 6.56
CA LYS A 392 11.94 0.54 7.81
C LYS A 392 11.09 1.82 7.86
N GLY A 393 10.44 2.18 6.77
CA GLY A 393 9.68 3.42 6.63
C GLY A 393 10.57 4.64 6.47
N ALA A 394 9.94 5.77 6.15
CA ALA A 394 10.62 7.04 5.83
C ALA A 394 11.46 7.63 6.98
N TYR A 395 11.21 7.21 8.22
CA TYR A 395 11.89 7.70 9.42
C TYR A 395 12.79 6.64 10.09
N GLY A 396 12.76 5.39 9.63
CA GLY A 396 13.64 4.33 10.12
C GLY A 396 15.03 4.32 9.46
N VAL A 397 15.35 5.36 8.68
CA VAL A 397 16.61 5.52 7.93
C VAL A 397 17.11 6.98 8.05
N PRO A 398 18.41 7.25 7.78
CA PRO A 398 18.95 8.61 7.82
C PRO A 398 18.19 9.57 6.90
N ALA A 399 17.92 10.79 7.35
CA ALA A 399 17.19 11.79 6.55
C ALA A 399 17.97 12.20 5.29
N GLU A 400 19.30 12.17 5.39
CA GLU A 400 20.26 12.45 4.32
C GLU A 400 20.09 11.53 3.12
N SER A 401 19.49 10.34 3.32
CA SER A 401 19.18 9.38 2.26
C SER A 401 18.22 9.95 1.21
N PHE A 402 17.50 11.01 1.56
CA PHE A 402 16.51 11.68 0.71
C PHE A 402 16.96 13.08 0.26
N HIS A 403 18.23 13.46 0.52
CA HIS A 403 18.79 14.72 0.03
C HIS A 403 19.13 14.62 -1.45
N LEU A 404 18.95 15.72 -2.19
CA LEU A 404 19.20 15.77 -3.64
C LEU A 404 20.61 15.31 -4.00
N GLU A 405 21.62 15.71 -3.23
CA GLU A 405 23.02 15.29 -3.43
C GLU A 405 23.20 13.77 -3.34
N THR A 406 22.57 13.14 -2.35
CA THR A 406 22.58 11.67 -2.21
C THR A 406 21.93 10.99 -3.41
N ILE A 407 20.80 11.52 -3.88
CA ILE A 407 20.11 10.96 -5.05
C ILE A 407 20.96 11.14 -6.32
N GLN A 408 21.60 12.30 -6.50
CA GLN A 408 22.52 12.53 -7.62
C GLN A 408 23.71 11.57 -7.59
N ARG A 409 24.31 11.37 -6.40
CA ARG A 409 25.38 10.40 -6.21
C ARG A 409 24.93 8.97 -6.55
N LEU A 410 23.72 8.56 -6.13
CA LEU A 410 23.13 7.25 -6.48
C LEU A 410 22.96 7.08 -7.99
N LEU A 411 22.41 8.08 -8.66
CA LEU A 411 22.13 8.02 -10.10
C LEU A 411 23.39 8.09 -10.96
N ALA A 412 24.47 8.68 -10.43
CA ALA A 412 25.78 8.73 -11.06
C ALA A 412 26.64 7.47 -10.83
N LEU A 413 26.14 6.46 -10.11
CA LEU A 413 26.82 5.17 -10.00
C LEU A 413 26.79 4.44 -11.35
N GLY A 414 27.91 3.78 -11.69
CA GLY A 414 28.08 3.07 -12.96
C GLY A 414 28.68 3.98 -14.02
#